data_AF-A0AAF0RM87-F1
#
_entry.id   AF-A0AAF0RM87-F1
#
_cell.length_a   1.000
_cell.length_b   1.000
_cell.length_c   1.000
_cell.angle_alpha   90.00
_cell.angle_beta   90.00
_cell.angle_gamma   90.00
#
_symmetry.space_group_name_H-M   'P 1'
#
loop_
_entity.id
_entity.type
_entity.pdbx_description
1 polymer ?
#
loop_
_entity_poly.entity_id
_entity_poly.type
_entity_poly.pdbx_seq_one_letter_code
_entity_poly.pdbx_strand_id
1 'polypeptide(L)'
;MDNTGTGPTLTPVTLSFFYDTTTDPKVSGTPTAWANPTVSSPQTKNCTLNTSQSVGTCVVPPIPAGKSASITVTGLAELSATEDIGVGWEFKVTRTANDPDTLHNERFSSTTQTALRGSFDSATPTSQGVHVRGWAADPAHPYSNYSTIAVTVRGVSVGQLSGGLPRPDVHRALGFETNSGFDGTLPAAGTGKQQVCLSVTGFGDAGALNLGCKTVDFGTGTPNGAFDSITTGPRTITVSGWAYDTNAINSATTITVTTDAPYDDSPKVAGTATANVPRPDVNRVKKVPGNHGFQATFTGTDFGPVTVCVMAQNVGAGSNTILGCKQLDVPLS
;
A
#
# COMPACT_ATOMS: atom_id res chain seq x y z
N MET A 1 -16.90 -35.55 -7.14
CA MET A 1 -17.79 -36.46 -7.87
C MET A 1 -19.23 -36.03 -7.61
N ASP A 2 -19.90 -35.41 -8.58
CA ASP A 2 -21.29 -34.96 -8.41
C ASP A 2 -22.20 -36.11 -8.01
N ASN A 3 -22.72 -36.05 -6.78
CA ASN A 3 -23.66 -37.04 -6.26
C ASN A 3 -25.07 -36.62 -6.69
N THR A 4 -25.39 -36.87 -7.95
CA THR A 4 -26.76 -36.78 -8.45
C THR A 4 -27.48 -38.07 -8.10
N GLY A 5 -28.61 -37.97 -7.38
CA GLY A 5 -29.45 -39.12 -7.10
C GLY A 5 -29.85 -39.84 -8.39
N THR A 6 -29.87 -41.17 -8.35
CA THR A 6 -30.23 -42.01 -9.50
C THR A 6 -31.74 -42.16 -9.69
N GLY A 7 -32.55 -41.76 -8.70
CA GLY A 7 -34.01 -41.72 -8.75
C GLY A 7 -34.58 -40.31 -8.56
N PRO A 8 -35.78 -40.03 -9.11
CA PRO A 8 -36.47 -38.75 -8.88
C PRO A 8 -37.16 -38.72 -7.51
N THR A 9 -37.31 -37.53 -6.91
CA THR A 9 -38.22 -37.37 -5.78
C THR A 9 -39.66 -37.33 -6.29
N LEU A 10 -40.58 -37.97 -5.57
CA LEU A 10 -42.00 -38.04 -5.99
C LEU A 10 -42.83 -36.86 -5.47
N THR A 11 -42.30 -36.13 -4.50
CA THR A 11 -42.94 -35.00 -3.82
C THR A 11 -41.98 -33.80 -3.77
N PRO A 12 -42.51 -32.58 -3.58
CA PRO A 12 -41.68 -31.41 -3.29
C PRO A 12 -40.74 -31.66 -2.11
N VAL A 13 -39.54 -31.11 -2.19
CA VAL A 13 -38.49 -31.26 -1.18
C VAL A 13 -38.33 -29.97 -0.40
N THR A 14 -38.20 -30.06 0.92
CA THR A 14 -37.87 -28.88 1.75
C THR A 14 -36.39 -28.88 2.09
N LEU A 15 -35.68 -27.88 1.58
CA LEU A 15 -34.28 -27.61 1.90
C LEU A 15 -34.24 -26.62 3.07
N SER A 16 -33.51 -26.95 4.15
CA SER A 16 -33.42 -26.10 5.35
C SER A 16 -31.95 -25.86 5.73
N PHE A 17 -31.63 -24.62 6.10
CA PHE A 17 -30.35 -24.20 6.64
C PHE A 17 -30.57 -23.60 8.02
N PHE A 18 -29.93 -24.18 9.03
CA PHE A 18 -29.92 -23.75 10.42
C PHE A 18 -28.62 -23.01 10.67
N TYR A 19 -28.67 -21.87 11.33
CA TYR A 19 -27.49 -21.15 11.80
C TYR A 19 -27.55 -20.97 13.31
N ASP A 20 -26.42 -21.11 13.98
CA ASP A 20 -26.29 -20.85 15.40
C ASP A 20 -26.03 -19.36 15.62
N THR A 21 -26.67 -18.83 16.65
CA THR A 21 -26.50 -17.46 17.13
C THR A 21 -25.88 -17.43 18.54
N THR A 22 -25.51 -18.58 19.12
CA THR A 22 -25.39 -18.72 20.58
C THR A 22 -24.07 -19.26 21.18
N THR A 23 -23.08 -19.83 20.49
CA THR A 23 -21.84 -20.28 21.20
C THR A 23 -20.50 -20.15 20.46
N ASP A 24 -19.67 -19.14 20.81
CA ASP A 24 -18.36 -19.21 21.52
C ASP A 24 -17.69 -17.80 21.61
N PRO A 25 -17.02 -17.42 22.72
CA PRO A 25 -17.52 -16.41 23.66
C PRO A 25 -17.80 -15.02 23.04
N LYS A 26 -18.89 -14.36 23.51
CA LYS A 26 -19.19 -12.95 23.20
C LYS A 26 -17.97 -12.06 23.51
N VAL A 27 -17.27 -11.60 22.47
CA VAL A 27 -16.37 -10.46 22.60
C VAL A 27 -17.24 -9.22 22.76
N SER A 28 -17.05 -8.47 23.84
CA SER A 28 -17.80 -7.23 24.06
C SER A 28 -17.53 -6.25 22.91
N GLY A 29 -18.56 -5.91 22.13
CA GLY A 29 -18.46 -4.99 20.99
C GLY A 29 -18.58 -5.65 19.61
N THR A 30 -18.69 -6.99 19.53
CA THR A 30 -18.95 -7.69 18.25
C THR A 30 -20.45 -8.00 18.07
N PRO A 31 -20.98 -7.94 16.83
CA PRO A 31 -22.32 -8.42 16.51
C PRO A 31 -22.43 -9.93 16.78
N THR A 32 -23.60 -10.38 17.24
CA THR A 32 -23.94 -11.81 17.31
C THR A 32 -23.86 -12.45 15.92
N ALA A 33 -23.35 -13.68 15.83
CA ALA A 33 -23.19 -14.45 14.60
C ALA A 33 -24.44 -14.39 13.69
N TRP A 34 -24.22 -14.19 12.37
CA TRP A 34 -25.21 -14.06 11.29
C TRP A 34 -26.11 -12.81 11.35
N ALA A 35 -25.60 -11.66 10.89
CA ALA A 35 -26.41 -10.44 10.72
C ALA A 35 -27.10 -10.36 9.35
N ASN A 36 -28.36 -9.90 9.36
CA ASN A 36 -29.24 -9.72 8.19
C ASN A 36 -29.28 -10.92 7.22
N PRO A 37 -29.56 -12.15 7.70
CA PRO A 37 -29.57 -13.30 6.82
C PRO A 37 -30.67 -13.18 5.75
N THR A 38 -30.42 -13.79 4.60
CA THR A 38 -31.39 -13.96 3.51
C THR A 38 -31.27 -15.38 2.97
N VAL A 39 -32.37 -15.91 2.41
CA VAL A 39 -32.41 -17.26 1.83
C VAL A 39 -33.11 -17.20 0.47
N SER A 40 -32.53 -17.88 -0.52
CA SER A 40 -33.05 -17.93 -1.89
C SER A 40 -32.76 -19.27 -2.55
N SER A 41 -33.43 -19.55 -3.67
CA SER A 41 -33.20 -20.74 -4.47
C SER A 41 -33.43 -20.43 -5.95
N PRO A 42 -32.59 -20.92 -6.87
CA PRO A 42 -32.87 -20.78 -8.31
C PRO A 42 -34.05 -21.64 -8.76
N GLN A 43 -34.46 -22.66 -8.00
CA GLN A 43 -35.53 -23.60 -8.35
C GLN A 43 -36.90 -23.22 -7.79
N THR A 44 -37.00 -22.22 -6.90
CA THR A 44 -38.27 -21.83 -6.29
C THR A 44 -38.24 -20.39 -5.77
N LYS A 45 -39.42 -19.74 -5.75
CA LYS A 45 -39.62 -18.49 -5.01
C LYS A 45 -40.20 -18.72 -3.61
N ASN A 46 -40.53 -19.97 -3.28
CA ASN A 46 -41.10 -20.33 -1.99
C ASN A 46 -39.98 -20.55 -0.97
N CYS A 47 -39.34 -19.45 -0.58
CA CYS A 47 -38.31 -19.41 0.44
C CYS A 47 -38.76 -18.55 1.62
N THR A 48 -38.51 -19.02 2.83
CA THR A 48 -38.89 -18.33 4.08
C THR A 48 -37.73 -18.31 5.06
N LEU A 49 -37.54 -17.18 5.72
CA LEU A 49 -36.54 -17.01 6.78
C LEU A 49 -37.24 -16.82 8.12
N ASN A 50 -36.93 -17.68 9.09
CA ASN A 50 -37.35 -17.53 10.47
C ASN A 50 -36.13 -17.16 11.33
N THR A 51 -35.96 -15.88 11.60
CA THR A 51 -34.83 -15.36 12.37
C THR A 51 -34.91 -15.69 13.86
N SER A 52 -36.10 -15.96 14.41
CA SER A 52 -36.27 -16.37 15.81
C SER A 52 -35.87 -17.82 16.08
N GLN A 53 -35.92 -18.67 15.04
CA GLN A 53 -35.47 -20.06 15.09
C GLN A 53 -34.12 -20.27 14.41
N SER A 54 -33.57 -19.21 13.82
CA SER A 54 -32.35 -19.23 13.02
C SER A 54 -32.38 -20.27 11.88
N VAL A 55 -33.49 -20.30 11.12
CA VAL A 55 -33.68 -21.23 10.00
C VAL A 55 -34.11 -20.50 8.73
N GLY A 56 -33.41 -20.78 7.62
CA GLY A 56 -33.86 -20.47 6.27
C GLY A 56 -34.34 -21.72 5.55
N THR A 57 -35.51 -21.69 4.92
CA THR A 57 -36.07 -22.82 4.18
C THR A 57 -36.48 -22.43 2.77
N CYS A 58 -36.37 -23.38 1.83
CA CYS A 58 -37.01 -23.28 0.52
C CYS A 58 -37.70 -24.60 0.16
N VAL A 59 -38.92 -24.51 -0.35
CA VAL A 59 -39.67 -25.67 -0.87
C VAL A 59 -39.48 -25.73 -2.38
N VAL A 60 -38.70 -26.70 -2.84
CA VAL A 60 -38.42 -26.93 -4.25
C VAL A 60 -39.38 -27.97 -4.83
N PRO A 61 -39.77 -27.87 -6.11
CA PRO A 61 -40.53 -28.92 -6.80
C PRO A 61 -39.81 -30.28 -6.77
N PRO A 62 -40.52 -31.37 -7.13
CA PRO A 62 -39.92 -32.69 -7.27
C PRO A 62 -38.64 -32.66 -8.14
N ILE A 63 -37.56 -33.26 -7.66
CA ILE A 63 -36.24 -33.23 -8.28
C ILE A 63 -36.12 -34.42 -9.25
N PRO A 64 -35.91 -34.22 -10.55
CA PRO A 64 -35.72 -35.32 -11.50
C PRO A 64 -34.45 -36.12 -11.23
N ALA A 65 -34.42 -37.39 -11.66
CA ALA A 65 -33.22 -38.21 -11.63
C ALA A 65 -32.05 -37.52 -12.36
N GLY A 66 -30.85 -37.57 -11.77
CA GLY A 66 -29.67 -36.91 -12.33
C GLY A 66 -29.64 -35.37 -12.17
N LYS A 67 -30.60 -34.76 -11.46
CA LYS A 67 -30.65 -33.31 -11.18
C LYS A 67 -30.40 -33.01 -9.70
N SER A 68 -30.08 -31.76 -9.40
CA SER A 68 -29.88 -31.24 -8.05
C SER A 68 -30.74 -30.00 -7.80
N ALA A 69 -31.03 -29.74 -6.52
CA ALA A 69 -31.64 -28.51 -6.06
C ALA A 69 -30.69 -27.81 -5.07
N SER A 70 -30.79 -26.49 -4.96
CA SER A 70 -29.92 -25.70 -4.09
C SER A 70 -30.70 -24.58 -3.40
N ILE A 71 -30.20 -24.19 -2.24
CA ILE A 71 -30.53 -22.91 -1.61
C ILE A 71 -29.24 -22.14 -1.38
N THR A 72 -29.35 -20.82 -1.41
CA THR A 72 -28.26 -19.90 -1.07
C THR A 72 -28.70 -19.11 0.15
N VAL A 73 -27.89 -19.16 1.19
CA VAL A 73 -28.04 -18.32 2.38
C VAL A 73 -26.93 -17.29 2.38
N THR A 74 -27.28 -16.02 2.59
CA THR A 74 -26.32 -14.92 2.67
C THR A 74 -26.53 -14.19 3.97
N GLY A 75 -25.48 -13.99 4.75
CA GLY A 75 -25.48 -13.20 5.98
C GLY A 75 -24.05 -12.82 6.36
N LEU A 76 -23.92 -11.83 7.25
CA LEU A 76 -22.61 -11.48 7.81
C LEU A 76 -22.29 -12.43 8.95
N ALA A 77 -21.29 -13.29 8.76
CA ALA A 77 -20.81 -14.22 9.77
C ALA A 77 -19.32 -13.99 10.04
N GLU A 78 -18.92 -13.95 11.30
CA GLU A 78 -17.50 -14.08 11.68
C GLU A 78 -17.15 -15.58 11.59
N LEU A 79 -16.30 -15.94 10.64
CA LEU A 79 -15.86 -17.33 10.43
C LEU A 79 -14.46 -17.49 11.01
N SER A 80 -14.30 -18.40 11.97
CA SER A 80 -12.98 -18.96 12.24
C SER A 80 -12.63 -19.92 11.10
N ALA A 81 -11.54 -19.66 10.38
CA ALA A 81 -11.08 -20.49 9.26
C ALA A 81 -10.51 -21.87 9.69
N THR A 82 -10.46 -22.16 10.99
CA THR A 82 -10.19 -23.52 11.46
C THR A 82 -11.50 -24.29 11.44
N GLU A 83 -11.64 -25.14 10.43
CA GLU A 83 -12.66 -26.16 10.27
C GLU A 83 -12.57 -27.20 11.40
N ASP A 84 -12.83 -26.78 12.65
CA ASP A 84 -12.99 -27.67 13.79
C ASP A 84 -14.45 -27.60 14.21
N ILE A 85 -15.18 -28.67 13.87
CA ILE A 85 -16.34 -29.21 14.61
C ILE A 85 -16.84 -28.32 15.76
N GLY A 86 -17.84 -27.47 15.47
CA GLY A 86 -18.49 -26.67 16.51
C GLY A 86 -18.93 -25.26 16.11
N VAL A 87 -18.50 -24.73 14.96
CA VAL A 87 -18.94 -23.40 14.49
C VAL A 87 -20.30 -23.44 13.78
N GLY A 88 -21.33 -23.74 14.57
CA GLY A 88 -22.61 -23.03 14.56
C GLY A 88 -23.42 -22.88 13.27
N TRP A 89 -23.52 -23.88 12.39
CA TRP A 89 -24.62 -23.97 11.41
C TRP A 89 -24.75 -25.41 10.91
N GLU A 90 -25.97 -25.80 10.50
CA GLU A 90 -26.29 -27.16 10.04
C GLU A 90 -27.24 -27.09 8.83
N PHE A 91 -27.05 -27.96 7.85
CA PHE A 91 -28.01 -28.12 6.75
C PHE A 91 -28.86 -29.37 6.98
N LYS A 92 -30.17 -29.26 6.80
CA LYS A 92 -31.09 -30.40 6.89
C LYS A 92 -32.03 -30.42 5.69
N VAL A 93 -32.12 -31.59 5.05
CA VAL A 93 -33.13 -31.86 4.04
C VAL A 93 -34.25 -32.66 4.68
N THR A 94 -35.46 -32.11 4.71
CA THR A 94 -36.64 -32.84 5.21
C THR A 94 -37.46 -33.35 4.03
N ARG A 95 -37.67 -34.67 3.97
CA ARG A 95 -38.40 -35.40 2.91
C ARG A 95 -39.62 -36.11 3.51
N THR A 96 -40.58 -36.48 2.67
CA THR A 96 -41.69 -37.36 3.07
C THR A 96 -41.23 -38.83 3.12
N ALA A 97 -41.88 -39.67 3.95
CA ALA A 97 -41.49 -41.05 4.25
C ALA A 97 -41.38 -42.05 3.06
N ASN A 98 -41.74 -41.63 1.83
CA ASN A 98 -41.79 -42.48 0.64
C ASN A 98 -40.65 -42.24 -0.36
N ASP A 99 -39.58 -41.52 0.02
CA ASP A 99 -38.45 -41.22 -0.85
C ASP A 99 -37.29 -42.22 -0.59
N PRO A 100 -36.91 -43.08 -1.56
CA PRO A 100 -35.91 -44.11 -1.36
C PRO A 100 -34.53 -43.50 -1.09
N ASP A 101 -33.90 -43.97 -0.02
CA ASP A 101 -32.70 -43.44 0.60
C ASP A 101 -31.48 -43.31 -0.33
N THR A 102 -30.73 -42.21 -0.16
CA THR A 102 -29.27 -42.23 -0.10
C THR A 102 -28.82 -41.10 0.82
N LEU A 103 -28.52 -41.44 2.08
CA LEU A 103 -27.98 -40.62 3.18
C LEU A 103 -26.78 -39.69 2.86
N HIS A 104 -26.33 -39.56 1.60
CA HIS A 104 -25.06 -38.89 1.23
C HIS A 104 -25.12 -38.02 -0.05
N ASN A 105 -26.29 -37.49 -0.44
CA ASN A 105 -26.44 -36.61 -1.62
C ASN A 105 -26.54 -35.12 -1.30
N GLU A 106 -25.92 -34.68 -0.20
CA GLU A 106 -25.80 -33.25 0.12
C GLU A 106 -24.36 -32.78 -0.05
N ARG A 107 -24.20 -31.59 -0.62
CA ARG A 107 -22.90 -30.96 -0.88
C ARG A 107 -22.97 -29.50 -0.50
N PHE A 108 -21.94 -29.05 0.19
CA PHE A 108 -21.67 -27.63 0.38
C PHE A 108 -20.85 -27.12 -0.79
N SER A 109 -21.41 -26.22 -1.58
CA SER A 109 -20.65 -25.46 -2.57
C SER A 109 -20.18 -24.17 -1.92
N SER A 110 -18.96 -24.18 -1.37
CA SER A 110 -18.11 -23.03 -0.99
C SER A 110 -18.78 -21.82 -0.33
N THR A 111 -18.28 -21.40 0.83
CA THR A 111 -18.52 -20.05 1.34
C THR A 111 -17.93 -19.02 0.37
N THR A 112 -18.76 -18.09 -0.12
CA THR A 112 -18.26 -16.94 -0.90
C THR A 112 -18.12 -15.77 0.06
N GLN A 113 -16.89 -15.50 0.50
CA GLN A 113 -16.60 -14.32 1.29
C GLN A 113 -16.74 -13.06 0.40
N THR A 114 -17.25 -11.96 0.97
CA THR A 114 -17.32 -10.71 0.21
C THR A 114 -15.90 -10.26 -0.13
N ALA A 115 -15.60 -10.12 -1.41
CA ALA A 115 -14.27 -9.73 -1.86
C ALA A 115 -13.80 -8.41 -1.21
N LEU A 116 -12.49 -8.33 -0.98
CA LEU A 116 -11.81 -7.10 -0.59
C LEU A 116 -12.22 -5.94 -1.48
N ARG A 117 -12.40 -4.77 -0.86
CA ARG A 117 -12.64 -3.50 -1.56
C ARG A 117 -11.55 -2.53 -1.20
N GLY A 118 -11.24 -1.60 -2.10
CA GLY A 118 -10.25 -0.59 -1.79
C GLY A 118 -10.11 0.47 -2.88
N SER A 119 -9.37 1.50 -2.54
CA SER A 119 -9.00 2.59 -3.44
C SER A 119 -7.57 3.02 -3.18
N PHE A 120 -6.82 3.22 -4.25
CA PHE A 120 -5.55 3.93 -4.24
C PHE A 120 -5.81 5.40 -4.52
N ASP A 121 -5.88 6.21 -3.46
CA ASP A 121 -6.31 7.61 -3.55
C ASP A 121 -5.19 8.47 -4.15
N SER A 122 -3.97 8.40 -3.59
CA SER A 122 -2.85 9.24 -4.04
C SER A 122 -1.48 8.59 -3.84
N ALA A 123 -0.53 8.95 -4.71
CA ALA A 123 0.90 8.72 -4.51
C ALA A 123 1.68 9.99 -4.83
N THR A 124 2.56 10.39 -3.93
CA THR A 124 3.35 11.62 -4.04
C THR A 124 4.81 11.33 -3.70
N PRO A 125 5.76 11.85 -4.49
CA PRO A 125 7.17 11.70 -4.18
C PRO A 125 7.49 12.52 -2.92
N THR A 126 8.44 12.05 -2.13
CA THR A 126 8.98 12.73 -0.95
C THR A 126 10.50 12.61 -0.95
N SER A 127 11.19 13.39 -0.12
CA SER A 127 12.63 13.19 0.07
C SER A 127 12.96 11.83 0.67
N GLN A 128 12.03 11.19 1.39
CA GLN A 128 12.28 9.88 2.01
C GLN A 128 11.74 8.71 1.19
N GLY A 129 11.25 8.94 -0.03
CA GLY A 129 10.67 7.91 -0.89
C GLY A 129 9.31 8.30 -1.45
N VAL A 130 8.31 7.42 -1.32
CA VAL A 130 6.95 7.70 -1.81
C VAL A 130 5.94 7.65 -0.68
N HIS A 131 5.11 8.69 -0.61
CA HIS A 131 3.97 8.76 0.29
C HIS A 131 2.71 8.32 -0.45
N VAL A 132 2.01 7.33 0.11
CA VAL A 132 0.80 6.74 -0.50
C VAL A 132 -0.36 6.79 0.47
N ARG A 133 -1.56 7.00 -0.07
CA ARG A 133 -2.81 7.03 0.71
C ARG A 133 -3.91 6.29 0.00
N GLY A 134 -4.82 5.74 0.79
CA GLY A 134 -6.01 5.07 0.30
C GLY A 134 -6.79 4.39 1.41
N TRP A 135 -7.56 3.39 1.01
CA TRP A 135 -8.24 2.49 1.93
C TRP A 135 -8.34 1.09 1.34
N ALA A 136 -8.38 0.11 2.22
CA ALA A 136 -8.64 -1.28 1.94
C ALA A 136 -9.55 -1.81 3.04
N ALA A 137 -10.72 -2.30 2.67
CA ALA A 137 -11.70 -2.87 3.57
C ALA A 137 -11.87 -4.35 3.24
N ASP A 138 -11.76 -5.16 4.28
CA ASP A 138 -12.20 -6.55 4.32
C ASP A 138 -13.60 -6.58 4.94
N PRO A 139 -14.67 -6.71 4.14
CA PRO A 139 -16.02 -6.71 4.68
C PRO A 139 -16.34 -7.94 5.53
N ALA A 140 -15.56 -9.01 5.42
CA ALA A 140 -15.69 -10.18 6.30
C ALA A 140 -15.00 -9.96 7.66
N HIS A 141 -14.06 -9.02 7.75
CA HIS A 141 -13.34 -8.72 8.99
C HIS A 141 -13.39 -7.22 9.33
N PRO A 142 -14.59 -6.64 9.56
CA PRO A 142 -14.79 -5.20 9.66
C PRO A 142 -14.05 -4.55 10.85
N TYR A 143 -13.79 -5.31 11.91
CA TYR A 143 -13.13 -4.82 13.12
C TYR A 143 -11.60 -4.91 13.05
N SER A 144 -11.05 -5.39 11.95
CA SER A 144 -9.65 -5.77 11.88
C SER A 144 -8.79 -4.84 11.04
N ASN A 145 -7.62 -4.50 11.57
CA ASN A 145 -6.54 -3.78 10.89
C ASN A 145 -5.61 -4.73 10.10
N TYR A 146 -6.07 -5.92 9.72
CA TYR A 146 -5.22 -6.99 9.16
C TYR A 146 -4.92 -6.85 7.66
N SER A 147 -5.57 -5.92 6.95
CA SER A 147 -5.22 -5.67 5.55
C SER A 147 -3.77 -5.19 5.44
N THR A 148 -2.97 -5.94 4.69
CA THR A 148 -1.57 -5.57 4.41
C THR A 148 -1.48 -5.00 3.00
N ILE A 149 -0.99 -3.77 2.87
CA ILE A 149 -0.84 -3.05 1.62
C ILE A 149 0.61 -3.15 1.19
N ALA A 150 0.90 -4.04 0.24
CA ALA A 150 2.21 -4.09 -0.40
C ALA A 150 2.36 -2.95 -1.40
N VAL A 151 3.50 -2.28 -1.34
CA VAL A 151 3.85 -1.17 -2.22
C VAL A 151 5.03 -1.56 -3.07
N THR A 152 4.91 -1.38 -4.38
CA THR A 152 6.00 -1.61 -5.32
C THR A 152 6.32 -0.34 -6.09
N VAL A 153 7.60 -0.14 -6.39
CA VAL A 153 8.08 0.91 -7.30
C VAL A 153 8.85 0.24 -8.42
N ARG A 154 8.44 0.48 -9.67
CA ARG A 154 9.02 -0.18 -10.87
C ARG A 154 8.96 -1.72 -10.77
N GLY A 155 7.89 -2.25 -10.17
CA GLY A 155 7.69 -3.69 -9.95
C GLY A 155 8.53 -4.30 -8.82
N VAL A 156 9.34 -3.51 -8.10
CA VAL A 156 10.13 -3.97 -6.95
C VAL A 156 9.41 -3.59 -5.66
N SER A 157 9.24 -4.55 -4.74
CA SER A 157 8.67 -4.27 -3.41
C SER A 157 9.55 -3.30 -2.62
N VAL A 158 8.96 -2.22 -2.13
CA VAL A 158 9.62 -1.21 -1.28
C VAL A 158 9.17 -1.30 0.18
N GLY A 159 8.25 -2.23 0.48
CA GLY A 159 7.73 -2.46 1.82
C GLY A 159 6.22 -2.61 1.83
N GLN A 160 5.66 -2.58 3.03
CA GLN A 160 4.23 -2.74 3.25
C GLN A 160 3.73 -1.72 4.28
N LEU A 161 2.46 -1.36 4.16
CA LEU A 161 1.71 -0.63 5.17
C LEU A 161 0.62 -1.53 5.75
N SER A 162 0.22 -1.27 6.98
CA SER A 162 -1.01 -1.86 7.54
C SER A 162 -2.18 -0.91 7.28
N GLY A 163 -3.35 -1.48 7.01
CA GLY A 163 -4.62 -0.77 7.17
C GLY A 163 -4.89 -0.49 8.65
N GLY A 164 -5.98 0.20 8.96
CA GLY A 164 -6.36 0.51 10.35
C GLY A 164 -6.52 2.00 10.65
N LEU A 165 -6.37 2.89 9.68
CA LEU A 165 -6.63 4.31 9.91
C LEU A 165 -8.13 4.64 9.76
N PRO A 166 -8.67 5.58 10.54
CA PRO A 166 -10.07 6.00 10.41
C PRO A 166 -10.37 6.60 9.04
N ARG A 167 -11.44 6.11 8.39
CA ARG A 167 -12.02 6.70 7.17
C ARG A 167 -13.55 6.80 7.29
N PRO A 168 -14.08 7.78 8.05
CA PRO A 168 -15.52 7.91 8.30
C PRO A 168 -16.35 8.13 7.03
N ASP A 169 -15.73 8.70 5.99
CA ASP A 169 -16.31 8.87 4.66
C ASP A 169 -16.56 7.51 3.97
N VAL A 170 -15.55 6.62 4.02
CA VAL A 170 -15.63 5.26 3.47
C VAL A 170 -16.61 4.42 4.27
N HIS A 171 -16.54 4.51 5.60
CA HIS A 171 -17.48 3.85 6.51
C HIS A 171 -18.94 4.18 6.14
N ARG A 172 -19.28 5.46 6.01
CA ARG A 172 -20.64 5.89 5.65
C ARG A 172 -21.08 5.36 4.28
N ALA A 173 -20.17 5.27 3.32
CA ALA A 173 -20.46 4.77 1.98
C ALA A 173 -20.64 3.24 1.93
N LEU A 174 -19.89 2.50 2.75
CA LEU A 174 -19.92 1.04 2.78
C LEU A 174 -20.96 0.47 3.75
N GLY A 175 -21.38 1.24 4.77
CA GLY A 175 -22.45 0.87 5.70
C GLY A 175 -22.02 -0.05 6.85
N PHE A 176 -20.71 -0.22 7.08
CA PHE A 176 -20.16 -1.01 8.19
C PHE A 176 -18.89 -0.36 8.75
N GLU A 177 -18.72 -0.36 10.08
CA GLU A 177 -17.59 0.30 10.76
C GLU A 177 -16.29 -0.46 10.47
N THR A 178 -15.38 0.18 9.71
CA THR A 178 -14.02 -0.31 9.51
C THR A 178 -13.02 0.83 9.61
N ASN A 179 -11.95 0.58 10.35
CA ASN A 179 -10.72 1.33 10.20
C ASN A 179 -9.98 0.79 8.98
N SER A 180 -10.36 1.24 7.79
CA SER A 180 -9.88 0.72 6.50
C SER A 180 -8.81 1.60 5.83
N GLY A 181 -8.50 2.78 6.38
CA GLY A 181 -7.53 3.69 5.78
C GLY A 181 -6.09 3.20 5.90
N PHE A 182 -5.26 3.61 4.95
CA PHE A 182 -3.81 3.59 5.06
C PHE A 182 -3.23 4.92 4.58
N ASP A 183 -2.17 5.36 5.24
CA ASP A 183 -1.47 6.62 4.99
C ASP A 183 -0.02 6.47 5.47
N GLY A 184 0.96 6.59 4.57
CA GLY A 184 2.35 6.39 4.96
C GLY A 184 3.37 6.62 3.86
N THR A 185 4.60 6.87 4.28
CA THR A 185 5.78 7.01 3.40
C THR A 185 6.65 5.76 3.47
N LEU A 186 7.00 5.21 2.32
CA LEU A 186 7.95 4.09 2.22
C LEU A 186 9.24 4.54 1.53
N PRO A 187 10.41 4.08 2.02
CA PRO A 187 11.69 4.30 1.37
C PRO A 187 11.67 3.81 -0.08
N ALA A 188 11.87 4.74 -1.02
CA ALA A 188 11.97 4.43 -2.43
C ALA A 188 12.99 5.35 -3.07
N ALA A 189 13.94 4.78 -3.80
CA ALA A 189 14.90 5.52 -4.59
C ALA A 189 14.53 5.41 -6.07
N GLY A 190 14.55 6.54 -6.79
CA GLY A 190 14.24 6.57 -8.21
C GLY A 190 14.39 7.96 -8.79
N THR A 191 14.45 8.03 -10.11
CA THR A 191 14.49 9.28 -10.87
C THR A 191 13.47 9.23 -12.00
N GLY A 192 12.99 10.38 -12.44
CA GLY A 192 11.95 10.55 -13.44
C GLY A 192 10.62 9.91 -13.04
N LYS A 193 9.80 9.66 -14.06
CA LYS A 193 8.49 9.04 -13.91
C LYS A 193 8.61 7.55 -13.63
N GLN A 194 8.13 7.12 -12.46
CA GLN A 194 8.11 5.73 -12.00
C GLN A 194 6.68 5.27 -11.74
N GLN A 195 6.42 3.97 -11.93
CA GLN A 195 5.15 3.36 -11.56
C GLN A 195 5.20 2.95 -10.09
N VAL A 196 4.21 3.41 -9.33
CA VAL A 196 3.96 3.00 -7.94
C VAL A 196 2.67 2.20 -7.93
N CYS A 197 2.75 0.93 -7.56
CA CYS A 197 1.60 0.01 -7.59
C CYS A 197 1.33 -0.55 -6.20
N LEU A 198 0.05 -0.68 -5.87
CA LEU A 198 -0.41 -1.15 -4.56
C LEU A 198 -1.23 -2.43 -4.74
N SER A 199 -0.98 -3.40 -3.88
CA SER A 199 -1.82 -4.59 -3.73
C SER A 199 -2.12 -4.85 -2.26
N VAL A 200 -3.34 -5.30 -1.99
CA VAL A 200 -3.80 -5.66 -0.65
C VAL A 200 -3.84 -7.17 -0.54
N THR A 201 -3.35 -7.68 0.58
CA THR A 201 -3.64 -9.05 1.04
C THR A 201 -4.57 -8.94 2.23
N GLY A 202 -5.72 -9.61 2.15
CA GLY A 202 -6.71 -9.68 3.22
C GLY A 202 -6.34 -10.74 4.26
N PHE A 203 -7.16 -10.86 5.30
CA PHE A 203 -6.96 -11.87 6.34
C PHE A 203 -7.55 -13.22 5.89
N GLY A 204 -6.87 -14.32 6.21
CA GLY A 204 -7.36 -15.67 5.92
C GLY A 204 -7.57 -15.93 4.42
N ASP A 205 -8.82 -16.25 4.04
CA ASP A 205 -9.26 -16.62 2.70
C ASP A 205 -9.79 -15.44 1.87
N ALA A 206 -9.74 -14.19 2.39
CA ALA A 206 -10.17 -12.98 1.69
C ALA A 206 -9.43 -12.72 0.36
N GLY A 207 -8.30 -13.39 0.14
CA GLY A 207 -7.51 -13.33 -1.07
C GLY A 207 -6.74 -12.02 -1.21
N ALA A 208 -6.54 -11.59 -2.45
CA ALA A 208 -5.76 -10.40 -2.78
C ALA A 208 -6.54 -9.45 -3.69
N LEU A 209 -6.32 -8.14 -3.51
CA LEU A 209 -6.89 -7.08 -4.33
C LEU A 209 -5.77 -6.23 -4.92
N ASN A 210 -5.74 -6.09 -6.24
CA ASN A 210 -4.86 -5.13 -6.90
C ASN A 210 -5.54 -3.75 -6.92
N LEU A 211 -4.94 -2.75 -6.29
CA LEU A 211 -5.44 -1.37 -6.28
C LEU A 211 -4.97 -0.56 -7.50
N GLY A 212 -4.13 -1.16 -8.35
CA GLY A 212 -3.58 -0.54 -9.55
C GLY A 212 -2.33 0.29 -9.28
N CYS A 213 -1.96 1.07 -10.29
CA CYS A 213 -0.73 1.85 -10.29
C CYS A 213 -0.99 3.34 -10.53
N LYS A 214 -0.10 4.18 -10.01
CA LYS A 214 -0.01 5.61 -10.34
C LYS A 214 1.40 5.93 -10.79
N THR A 215 1.51 6.81 -11.77
CA THR A 215 2.79 7.37 -12.20
C THR A 215 3.19 8.51 -11.26
N VAL A 216 4.37 8.39 -10.66
CA VAL A 216 4.96 9.37 -9.74
C VAL A 216 6.27 9.85 -10.34
N ASP A 217 6.45 11.17 -10.44
CA ASP A 217 7.71 11.76 -10.91
C ASP A 217 8.63 12.02 -9.72
N PHE A 218 9.71 11.24 -9.59
CA PHE A 218 10.70 11.40 -8.53
C PHE A 218 11.74 12.50 -8.85
N GLY A 219 11.56 13.23 -9.96
CA GLY A 219 12.51 14.26 -10.41
C GLY A 219 13.82 13.66 -10.90
N THR A 220 14.81 14.49 -11.24
CA THR A 220 16.10 13.96 -11.75
C THR A 220 16.91 13.21 -10.70
N GLY A 221 16.61 13.41 -9.40
CA GLY A 221 17.43 12.94 -8.30
C GLY A 221 18.87 13.44 -8.40
N THR A 222 19.09 14.60 -9.00
CA THR A 222 20.43 15.22 -9.08
C THR A 222 20.40 16.52 -8.29
N PRO A 223 21.47 16.86 -7.54
CA PRO A 223 21.53 18.12 -6.84
C PRO A 223 21.37 19.31 -7.80
N ASN A 224 20.61 20.31 -7.37
CA ASN A 224 20.51 21.58 -8.05
C ASN A 224 21.34 22.60 -7.29
N GLY A 225 22.08 23.47 -7.98
CA GLY A 225 22.92 24.45 -7.31
C GLY A 225 23.51 25.49 -8.25
N ALA A 226 24.28 26.41 -7.68
CA ALA A 226 25.09 27.36 -8.41
C ALA A 226 26.40 27.65 -7.68
N PHE A 227 27.49 27.81 -8.44
CA PHE A 227 28.76 28.30 -7.96
C PHE A 227 28.83 29.84 -8.13
N ASP A 228 28.34 30.55 -7.12
CA ASP A 228 28.13 32.01 -7.18
C ASP A 228 29.46 32.77 -7.29
N SER A 229 30.41 32.54 -6.38
CA SER A 229 31.65 33.31 -6.34
C SER A 229 32.85 32.52 -5.80
N ILE A 230 34.03 32.98 -6.18
CA ILE A 230 35.31 32.53 -5.62
C ILE A 230 36.21 33.75 -5.41
N THR A 231 36.92 33.75 -4.29
CA THR A 231 37.99 34.72 -3.99
C THR A 231 39.26 33.98 -3.63
N THR A 232 40.41 34.59 -3.93
CA THR A 232 41.73 34.05 -3.59
C THR A 232 42.41 34.85 -2.50
N GLY A 233 43.24 34.16 -1.73
CA GLY A 233 44.26 34.74 -0.88
C GLY A 233 45.53 33.88 -0.95
N PRO A 234 46.56 34.20 -0.14
CA PRO A 234 47.80 33.44 -0.12
C PRO A 234 47.52 31.96 0.16
N ARG A 235 47.75 31.10 -0.85
CA ARG A 235 47.47 29.65 -0.83
C ARG A 235 46.07 29.31 -0.31
N THR A 236 45.09 30.18 -0.56
CA THR A 236 43.73 30.04 -0.04
C THR A 236 42.70 30.36 -1.12
N ILE A 237 41.60 29.62 -1.09
CA ILE A 237 40.43 29.88 -1.91
C ILE A 237 39.20 29.91 -1.00
N THR A 238 38.31 30.88 -1.22
CA THR A 238 36.99 30.91 -0.59
C THR A 238 35.93 30.81 -1.65
N VAL A 239 35.11 29.76 -1.60
CA VAL A 239 33.99 29.55 -2.53
C VAL A 239 32.67 29.85 -1.84
N SER A 240 31.71 30.36 -2.60
CA SER A 240 30.33 30.47 -2.14
C SER A 240 29.32 30.14 -3.23
N GLY A 241 28.13 29.74 -2.79
CA GLY A 241 27.05 29.35 -3.68
C GLY A 241 25.88 28.76 -2.92
N TRP A 242 25.10 27.93 -3.61
CA TRP A 242 24.04 27.15 -3.01
C TRP A 242 23.89 25.80 -3.71
N ALA A 243 23.43 24.80 -2.97
CA ALA A 243 22.98 23.53 -3.54
C ALA A 243 21.92 22.87 -2.65
N TYR A 244 20.99 22.16 -3.27
CA TYR A 244 20.04 21.27 -2.60
C TYR A 244 19.83 19.99 -3.42
N ASP A 245 19.52 18.91 -2.73
CA ASP A 245 19.17 17.64 -3.34
C ASP A 245 17.70 17.32 -3.08
N THR A 246 16.92 17.02 -4.12
CA THR A 246 15.49 16.71 -3.98
C THR A 246 15.24 15.40 -3.23
N ASN A 247 16.18 14.46 -3.27
CA ASN A 247 16.13 13.24 -2.47
C ASN A 247 16.53 13.47 -1.00
N ALA A 248 17.01 14.66 -0.65
CA ALA A 248 17.36 15.01 0.73
C ALA A 248 17.00 16.46 1.04
N ILE A 249 15.82 16.93 0.61
CA ILE A 249 15.47 18.37 0.60
C ILE A 249 15.48 19.04 1.98
N ASN A 250 15.33 18.26 3.05
CA ASN A 250 15.37 18.76 4.43
C ASN A 250 16.77 18.69 5.06
N SER A 251 17.78 18.24 4.31
CA SER A 251 19.16 18.06 4.74
C SER A 251 20.10 18.95 3.93
N ALA A 252 21.21 19.35 4.52
CA ALA A 252 22.22 20.11 3.80
C ALA A 252 23.04 19.19 2.87
N THR A 253 23.20 19.61 1.62
CA THR A 253 23.97 18.86 0.60
C THR A 253 25.48 19.01 0.84
N THR A 254 26.22 17.90 0.68
CA THR A 254 27.69 17.94 0.72
C THR A 254 28.24 18.55 -0.56
N ILE A 255 29.16 19.49 -0.42
CA ILE A 255 29.89 20.14 -1.50
C ILE A 255 31.32 19.61 -1.50
N THR A 256 31.82 19.22 -2.67
CA THR A 256 33.24 18.88 -2.88
C THR A 256 33.87 19.95 -3.76
N VAL A 257 35.04 20.41 -3.37
CA VAL A 257 35.83 21.36 -4.15
C VAL A 257 37.09 20.67 -4.63
N THR A 258 37.33 20.72 -5.93
CA THR A 258 38.55 20.23 -6.55
C THR A 258 39.34 21.38 -7.17
N THR A 259 40.65 21.24 -7.15
CA THR A 259 41.62 22.18 -7.72
C THR A 259 42.48 21.43 -8.72
N ASP A 260 42.66 22.00 -9.90
CA ASP A 260 43.52 21.46 -10.94
C ASP A 260 44.49 22.56 -11.38
N ALA A 261 45.78 22.30 -11.23
CA ALA A 261 46.85 23.22 -11.55
C ALA A 261 47.74 22.62 -12.64
N PRO A 262 48.29 23.42 -13.57
CA PRO A 262 48.98 22.90 -14.75
C PRO A 262 50.28 22.12 -14.45
N TYR A 263 50.77 22.18 -13.21
CA TYR A 263 51.94 21.44 -12.73
C TYR A 263 51.55 20.20 -11.89
N ASP A 264 50.27 19.91 -11.76
CA ASP A 264 49.76 18.68 -11.14
C ASP A 264 49.42 17.63 -12.21
N ASP A 265 49.65 16.36 -11.90
CA ASP A 265 49.31 15.25 -12.80
C ASP A 265 47.80 14.98 -12.87
N SER A 266 47.01 15.48 -11.91
CA SER A 266 45.55 15.30 -11.86
C SER A 266 44.87 16.28 -10.89
N PRO A 267 43.55 16.54 -11.06
CA PRO A 267 42.78 17.36 -10.12
C PRO A 267 42.83 16.81 -8.69
N LYS A 268 43.16 17.68 -7.73
CA LYS A 268 43.19 17.37 -6.29
C LYS A 268 41.86 17.76 -5.62
N VAL A 269 41.48 17.03 -4.58
CA VAL A 269 40.38 17.45 -3.69
C VAL A 269 40.93 18.47 -2.70
N ALA A 270 40.48 19.73 -2.82
CA ALA A 270 40.82 20.78 -1.85
C ALA A 270 40.09 20.59 -0.52
N GLY A 271 38.90 20.00 -0.55
CA GLY A 271 38.15 19.59 0.62
C GLY A 271 36.65 19.48 0.37
N THR A 272 35.90 19.32 1.45
CA THR A 272 34.43 19.30 1.43
C THR A 272 33.85 20.41 2.31
N ALA A 273 32.65 20.85 1.96
CA ALA A 273 31.84 21.79 2.73
C ALA A 273 30.40 21.28 2.80
N THR A 274 29.59 21.88 3.66
CA THR A 274 28.17 21.57 3.79
C THR A 274 27.34 22.77 3.37
N ALA A 275 26.30 22.57 2.56
CA ALA A 275 25.41 23.63 2.11
C ALA A 275 24.35 23.96 3.19
N ASN A 276 24.78 24.46 4.36
CA ASN A 276 23.94 24.75 5.52
C ASN A 276 23.79 26.26 5.85
N VAL A 277 24.30 27.14 5.00
CA VAL A 277 24.20 28.60 5.15
C VAL A 277 22.81 29.08 4.70
N PRO A 278 22.13 29.97 5.44
CA PRO A 278 20.84 30.51 5.04
C PRO A 278 20.89 31.24 3.70
N ARG A 279 20.00 30.86 2.77
CA ARG A 279 19.74 31.57 1.50
C ARG A 279 18.24 31.75 1.26
N PRO A 280 17.54 32.59 2.05
CA PRO A 280 16.09 32.78 1.93
C PRO A 280 15.66 33.31 0.56
N ASP A 281 16.54 34.02 -0.14
CA ASP A 281 16.39 34.44 -1.53
C ASP A 281 16.26 33.25 -2.48
N VAL A 282 17.14 32.26 -2.37
CA VAL A 282 17.13 31.03 -3.17
C VAL A 282 15.90 30.19 -2.81
N ASN A 283 15.67 29.96 -1.52
CA ASN A 283 14.56 29.12 -1.05
C ASN A 283 13.20 29.63 -1.52
N ARG A 284 13.01 30.96 -1.52
CA ARG A 284 11.76 31.59 -2.00
C ARG A 284 11.51 31.36 -3.48
N VAL A 285 12.57 31.38 -4.30
CA VAL A 285 12.48 31.16 -5.75
C VAL A 285 12.31 29.67 -6.06
N LYS A 286 13.09 28.82 -5.39
CA LYS A 286 13.13 27.37 -5.64
C LYS A 286 12.04 26.58 -4.91
N LYS A 287 11.32 27.21 -3.99
CA LYS A 287 10.24 26.60 -3.18
C LYS A 287 10.74 25.41 -2.35
N VAL A 288 11.91 25.58 -1.73
CA VAL A 288 12.56 24.58 -0.88
C VAL A 288 12.65 25.08 0.57
N PRO A 289 12.51 24.21 1.57
CA PRO A 289 12.68 24.56 2.99
C PRO A 289 14.17 24.63 3.39
N GLY A 290 14.49 24.83 4.67
CA GLY A 290 15.85 24.60 5.20
C GLY A 290 16.92 25.64 4.82
N ASN A 291 18.19 25.26 4.93
CA ASN A 291 19.33 26.06 4.49
C ASN A 291 20.09 25.31 3.40
N HIS A 292 20.46 26.02 2.34
CA HIS A 292 21.04 25.44 1.13
C HIS A 292 22.22 26.24 0.57
N GLY A 293 22.66 27.30 1.23
CA GLY A 293 23.86 28.04 0.85
C GLY A 293 25.13 27.33 1.34
N PHE A 294 26.24 27.51 0.65
CA PHE A 294 27.57 27.17 1.16
C PHE A 294 28.50 28.37 1.08
N GLN A 295 29.39 28.49 2.05
CA GLN A 295 30.54 29.39 2.02
C GLN A 295 31.66 28.71 2.80
N ALA A 296 32.79 28.46 2.14
CA ALA A 296 33.91 27.73 2.75
C ALA A 296 35.25 28.22 2.22
N THR A 297 36.22 28.30 3.11
CA THR A 297 37.61 28.64 2.81
C THR A 297 38.46 27.38 2.91
N PHE A 298 39.26 27.12 1.88
CA PHE A 298 40.23 26.04 1.83
C PHE A 298 41.63 26.63 1.82
N THR A 299 42.51 26.06 2.63
CA THR A 299 43.91 26.47 2.80
C THR A 299 44.86 25.44 2.22
N GLY A 300 46.07 25.86 1.86
CA GLY A 300 47.08 24.96 1.32
C GLY A 300 46.91 24.67 -0.17
N THR A 301 46.03 25.41 -0.85
CA THR A 301 45.85 25.36 -2.31
C THR A 301 47.16 25.71 -3.02
N ASP A 302 47.39 25.09 -4.17
CA ASP A 302 48.52 25.43 -5.02
C ASP A 302 48.42 26.89 -5.53
N PHE A 303 49.56 27.47 -5.90
CA PHE A 303 49.69 28.90 -6.24
C PHE A 303 49.96 29.11 -7.72
N GLY A 304 49.55 30.23 -8.30
CA GLY A 304 49.54 30.43 -9.74
C GLY A 304 48.17 30.10 -10.35
N PRO A 305 48.10 29.83 -11.66
CA PRO A 305 46.84 29.53 -12.33
C PRO A 305 46.27 28.19 -11.84
N VAL A 306 45.12 28.23 -11.17
CA VAL A 306 44.39 27.07 -10.66
C VAL A 306 42.96 27.10 -11.18
N THR A 307 42.48 25.96 -11.68
CA THR A 307 41.06 25.74 -11.98
C THR A 307 40.39 25.15 -10.76
N VAL A 308 39.37 25.84 -10.24
CA VAL A 308 38.57 25.39 -9.10
C VAL A 308 37.20 24.95 -9.59
N CYS A 309 36.85 23.69 -9.37
CA CYS A 309 35.53 23.15 -9.66
C CYS A 309 34.78 22.88 -8.35
N VAL A 310 33.50 23.24 -8.34
CA VAL A 310 32.60 22.97 -7.22
C VAL A 310 31.56 21.95 -7.65
N MET A 311 31.43 20.88 -6.88
CA MET A 311 30.49 19.78 -7.13
C MET A 311 29.57 19.59 -5.92
N ALA A 312 28.27 19.47 -6.17
CA ALA A 312 27.32 19.00 -5.17
C ALA A 312 27.22 17.47 -5.24
N GLN A 313 27.36 16.80 -4.10
CA GLN A 313 27.25 15.35 -3.99
C GLN A 313 25.79 14.94 -3.90
N ASN A 314 25.42 13.91 -4.66
CA ASN A 314 24.08 13.35 -4.67
C ASN A 314 23.82 12.48 -3.43
N VAL A 315 22.58 12.50 -2.96
CA VAL A 315 22.06 11.58 -1.95
C VAL A 315 20.96 10.74 -2.59
N GLY A 316 21.12 9.42 -2.64
CA GLY A 316 20.12 8.53 -3.24
C GLY A 316 20.32 8.29 -4.73
N ALA A 317 19.23 8.11 -5.47
CA ALA A 317 19.29 7.82 -6.91
C ALA A 317 19.70 9.08 -7.69
N GLY A 318 20.38 8.91 -8.83
CA GLY A 318 20.90 10.01 -9.64
C GLY A 318 22.41 10.15 -9.54
N SER A 319 22.94 11.36 -9.72
CA SER A 319 24.39 11.61 -9.88
C SER A 319 24.82 12.95 -9.29
N ASN A 320 26.09 13.02 -8.88
CA ASN A 320 26.71 14.28 -8.47
C ASN A 320 26.60 15.33 -9.58
N THR A 321 26.53 16.61 -9.20
CA THR A 321 26.39 17.72 -10.14
C THR A 321 27.56 18.67 -10.01
N ILE A 322 28.28 18.91 -11.11
CA ILE A 322 29.28 19.98 -11.18
C ILE A 322 28.51 21.30 -11.29
N LEU A 323 28.61 22.14 -10.26
CA LEU A 323 27.95 23.45 -10.20
C LEU A 323 28.67 24.49 -11.08
N GLY A 324 29.95 24.25 -11.35
CA GLY A 324 30.77 25.06 -12.25
C GLY A 324 32.25 24.93 -11.94
N CYS A 325 33.07 25.39 -12.89
CA CYS A 325 34.52 25.54 -12.72
C CYS A 325 34.92 26.98 -13.06
N LYS A 326 35.87 27.53 -12.30
CA LYS A 326 36.44 28.86 -12.53
C LYS A 326 37.96 28.76 -12.48
N GLN A 327 38.63 29.41 -13.41
CA GLN A 327 40.09 29.54 -13.40
C GLN A 327 40.47 30.89 -12.81
N LEU A 328 41.48 30.90 -11.94
CA LEU A 328 41.94 32.05 -11.18
C LEU A 328 43.42 31.88 -10.84
N ASP A 329 44.07 33.01 -10.53
CA ASP A 329 45.45 33.00 -10.02
C ASP A 329 45.42 33.03 -8.48
N VAL A 330 46.02 32.02 -7.86
CA VAL A 330 46.14 31.90 -6.40
C VAL A 330 47.49 32.47 -5.96
N PRO A 331 47.53 33.54 -5.16
CA PRO A 331 48.78 34.11 -4.69
C PRO A 331 49.60 33.13 -3.85
N LEU A 332 50.93 33.20 -3.96
CA LEU A 332 51.84 32.47 -3.08
C LEU A 332 51.94 33.12 -1.68
N SER A 333 51.92 34.45 -1.62
CA SER A 333 52.12 35.29 -0.42
C SER A 333 51.23 36.51 -0.42
#